data_AF-A0A966TG34-F1
#
_entry.id   AF-A0A966TG34-F1
#
_cell.length_a   1.000
_cell.length_b   1.000
_cell.length_c   1.000
_cell.angle_alpha   90.00
_cell.angle_beta   90.00
_cell.angle_gamma   90.00
#
_symmetry.space_group_name_H-M   'P 1'
#
loop_
_entity.id
_entity.type
_entity.pdbx_description
1 polymer ?
#
loop_
_entity_poly.entity_id
_entity_poly.type
_entity_poly.pdbx_seq_one_letter_code
_entity_poly.pdbx_strand_id
1 'polypeptide(L)' 'ENNLAYLIKDKGIKNFSLQVHPYLEGYFKKKGVFRSMQWQWYFKYKTWVPITPNTAFHLLQYSFVDKHQEEIEI' A
#
# COMPACT_ATOMS: atom_id res chain seq x y z
N GLU A 1 0.03 8.30 7.54
CA GLU A 1 0.24 8.96 6.22
C GLU A 1 1.69 9.31 5.92
N ASN A 2 2.53 9.55 6.93
CA ASN A 2 3.92 9.96 6.73
C ASN A 2 4.78 8.94 5.98
N ASN A 3 4.60 7.64 6.26
CA ASN A 3 5.42 6.57 5.65
C ASN A 3 5.24 6.48 4.12
N LEU A 4 4.01 6.59 3.63
CA LEU A 4 3.72 6.52 2.19
C LEU A 4 4.21 7.78 1.47
N ALA A 5 4.07 8.95 2.09
CA ALA A 5 4.63 10.19 1.57
C ALA A 5 6.17 10.16 1.54
N TYR A 6 6.80 9.60 2.57
CA TYR A 6 8.25 9.43 2.67
C TYR A 6 8.78 8.51 1.56
N LEU A 7 8.15 7.35 1.35
CA LEU A 7 8.54 6.43 0.28
C LEU A 7 8.44 7.03 -1.12
N ILE A 8 7.39 7.82 -1.38
CA ILE A 8 7.16 8.42 -2.71
C ILE A 8 8.01 9.68 -2.92
N LYS A 9 8.09 10.57 -1.92
CA LYS A 9 8.78 11.87 -2.07
C LYS A 9 10.27 11.79 -1.80
N ASP A 10 10.67 11.05 -0.76
CA ASP A 10 12.04 11.03 -0.26
C ASP A 10 12.85 9.94 -0.96
N LYS A 11 12.32 8.70 -0.99
CA LYS A 11 12.97 7.59 -1.71
C LYS A 11 12.67 7.55 -3.21
N GLY A 12 11.65 8.27 -3.68
CA GLY A 12 11.30 8.33 -5.10
C GLY A 12 10.78 7.00 -5.68
N ILE A 13 10.38 6.05 -4.84
CA ILE A 13 9.96 4.71 -5.26
C ILE A 13 8.53 4.81 -5.78
N LYS A 14 8.31 4.44 -7.05
CA LYS A 14 7.00 4.52 -7.71
C LYS A 14 6.34 3.16 -7.96
N ASN A 15 7.11 2.07 -7.84
CA ASN A 15 6.69 0.73 -8.24
C ASN A 15 6.63 -0.25 -7.07
N PHE A 16 6.03 0.17 -5.96
CA PHE A 16 5.89 -0.66 -4.77
C PHE A 16 4.43 -1.09 -4.54
N SER A 17 4.27 -2.20 -3.84
CA SER A 17 2.98 -2.75 -3.41
C SER A 17 2.86 -2.69 -1.90
N LEU A 18 1.63 -2.54 -1.39
CA LEU A 18 1.34 -2.61 0.04
C LEU A 18 0.83 -4.01 0.37
N GLN A 19 1.61 -4.77 1.14
CA GLN A 19 1.19 -6.05 1.68
C GLN A 19 0.50 -5.85 3.03
N VAL A 20 -0.70 -6.41 3.16
CA VAL A 20 -1.51 -6.34 4.38
C VAL A 20 -2.25 -7.66 4.59
N HIS A 21 -2.76 -7.88 5.79
CA HIS A 21 -3.64 -9.02 6.05
C HIS A 21 -4.91 -8.97 5.17
N PRO A 22 -5.44 -10.11 4.65
CA PRO A 22 -6.65 -10.15 3.80
C PRO A 22 -7.88 -9.42 4.37
N TYR A 23 -8.00 -9.40 5.70
CA TYR A 23 -9.06 -8.63 6.38
C TYR A 23 -8.94 -7.13 6.10
N LEU A 24 -7.73 -6.57 6.22
CA LEU A 24 -7.45 -5.17 5.93
C LEU A 24 -7.50 -4.89 4.44
N GLU A 25 -7.02 -5.80 3.60
CA GLU A 25 -7.15 -5.71 2.15
C GLU A 25 -8.63 -5.54 1.76
N GLY A 26 -9.49 -6.39 2.33
CA GLY A 26 -10.93 -6.28 2.23
C GLY A 26 -11.44 -4.93 2.72
N TYR A 27 -10.98 -4.42 3.86
CA TYR A 27 -11.38 -3.09 4.36
C TYR A 27 -10.99 -1.94 3.40
N PHE A 28 -9.77 -1.98 2.86
CA PHE A 28 -9.26 -0.95 1.94
C PHE A 28 -9.94 -0.99 0.57
N LYS A 29 -10.32 -2.18 0.09
CA LYS A 29 -11.01 -2.39 -1.20
C LYS A 29 -12.54 -2.34 -1.09
N LYS A 30 -13.15 -2.77 0.02
CA LYS A 30 -14.62 -2.87 0.21
C LYS A 30 -15.35 -1.54 0.27
N LYS A 31 -14.67 -0.40 0.44
CA LYS A 31 -15.33 0.91 0.45
C LYS A 31 -15.93 1.34 -0.91
N GLY A 32 -15.88 0.47 -1.92
CA GLY A 32 -16.45 0.66 -3.24
C GLY A 32 -15.42 1.12 -4.26
N VAL A 33 -15.77 0.96 -5.54
CA VAL A 33 -14.87 1.18 -6.69
C VAL A 33 -14.30 2.61 -6.73
N PHE A 34 -15.05 3.60 -6.22
CA PHE A 34 -14.69 5.03 -6.27
C PHE A 34 -14.23 5.64 -4.93
N ARG A 35 -14.26 4.86 -3.84
CA ARG A 35 -13.92 5.36 -2.48
C ARG A 35 -12.85 4.51 -1.78
N SER A 36 -12.11 3.72 -2.55
CA SER A 36 -10.99 2.95 -2.02
C SER A 36 -9.85 3.89 -1.61
N MET A 37 -9.08 3.47 -0.60
CA MET A 37 -7.93 4.22 -0.12
C MET A 37 -6.84 4.32 -1.20
N GLN A 38 -6.79 3.34 -2.12
CA GLN A 38 -5.92 3.35 -3.31
C GLN A 38 -6.22 4.53 -4.24
N TRP A 39 -7.49 4.83 -4.52
CA TRP A 39 -7.84 5.98 -5.35
C TRP A 39 -7.42 7.30 -4.69
N GLN A 40 -7.58 7.43 -3.37
CA GLN A 40 -7.12 8.62 -2.65
C GLN A 40 -5.60 8.80 -2.78
N TRP A 41 -4.83 7.72 -2.64
CA TRP A 41 -3.38 7.77 -2.85
C TRP A 41 -3.01 8.07 -4.31
N TYR A 42 -3.75 7.53 -5.27
CA TYR A 42 -3.56 7.84 -6.68
C TYR A 42 -3.81 9.32 -6.97
N PHE A 43 -4.88 9.92 -6.46
CA PHE A 43 -5.11 11.36 -6.63
C PHE A 43 -4.07 12.24 -5.92
N LYS A 44 -3.58 11.82 -4.75
CA LYS A 44 -2.61 12.58 -3.94
C LYS A 44 -1.18 12.50 -4.47
N TYR A 45 -0.76 11.32 -4.92
CA TYR A 45 0.62 11.02 -5.28
C TYR A 45 0.83 10.68 -6.77
N LYS A 46 -0.26 10.65 -7.57
CA LYS A 46 -0.26 10.23 -8.98
C LYS A 46 0.42 8.87 -9.21
N THR A 47 0.43 8.02 -8.18
CA THR A 47 1.10 6.73 -8.16
C THR A 47 0.09 5.66 -7.80
N TRP A 48 0.03 4.58 -8.57
CA TRP A 48 -0.86 3.46 -8.29
C TRP A 48 -0.18 2.47 -7.35
N VAL A 49 -0.72 2.31 -6.14
CA VAL A 49 -0.18 1.39 -5.13
C VAL A 49 -1.06 0.14 -5.06
N PRO A 50 -0.66 -0.99 -5.68
CA PRO A 50 -1.39 -2.25 -5.55
C PRO A 50 -1.35 -2.73 -4.09
N ILE A 51 -2.50 -3.15 -3.57
CA ILE A 51 -2.63 -3.77 -2.25
C ILE A 51 -2.78 -5.26 -2.46
N THR A 52 -1.86 -6.03 -1.89
CA THR A 52 -1.84 -7.50 -1.96
C THR A 52 -2.09 -8.10 -0.57
N PRO A 53 -2.93 -9.14 -0.48
CA PRO A 53 -3.18 -9.83 0.76
C PRO A 53 -2.02 -10.76 1.08
N ASN A 54 -1.57 -10.76 2.33
CA ASN A 54 -0.60 -11.73 2.84
C ASN A 54 -1.11 -12.27 4.19
N THR A 55 -1.43 -13.56 4.21
CA THR A 55 -1.99 -14.26 5.37
C THR A 55 -0.99 -14.49 6.49
N ALA A 56 0.31 -14.35 6.22
CA ALA A 56 1.34 -14.47 7.23
C ALA A 56 1.44 -13.24 8.16
N PHE A 57 0.86 -12.10 7.76
CA PHE A 57 0.88 -10.89 8.58
C PHE A 57 -0.18 -10.89 9.67
N HIS A 58 0.18 -10.36 10.83
CA HIS A 58 -0.79 -10.05 11.88
C HIS A 58 -1.74 -8.93 11.44
N LEU A 59 -2.89 -8.81 12.10
CA LEU A 59 -3.99 -7.92 11.71
C LEU A 59 -3.58 -6.44 11.56
N LEU A 60 -2.56 -5.99 12.29
CA LEU A 60 -2.06 -4.61 12.29
C LEU A 60 -0.73 -4.46 11.55
N GLN A 61 -0.15 -5.56 11.06
CA GLN A 61 1.10 -5.52 10.31
C GLN A 61 0.83 -5.17 8.85
N TYR A 62 1.73 -4.36 8.30
CA TYR A 62 1.79 -4.02 6.90
C TYR A 62 3.25 -3.83 6.51
N SER A 63 3.57 -4.20 5.28
CA SER A 63 4.89 -4.00 4.69
C SER A 63 4.75 -3.41 3.29
N PHE A 64 5.67 -2.54 2.92
CA PHE A 64 5.80 -2.09 1.55
C PHE A 64 6.80 -2.99 0.85
N VAL A 65 6.48 -3.48 -0.35
CA VAL A 65 7.39 -4.33 -1.13
C VAL A 65 7.65 -3.71 -2.48
N ASP A 66 8.89 -3.71 -2.95
CA ASP A 66 9.21 -3.22 -4.30
C ASP A 66 8.88 -4.30 -5.36
N LYS A 67 9.09 -3.97 -6.64
CA LYS A 67 8.97 -4.88 -7.79
C LYS A 67 9.76 -6.20 -7.65
N HIS A 68 10.80 -6.21 -6.82
CA HIS A 68 11.63 -7.39 -6.53
C HIS A 68 11.11 -8.23 -5.36
N GLN A 69 9.92 -7.92 -4.82
CA GLN A 69 9.36 -8.50 -3.59
C GLN A 69 10.23 -8.29 -2.34
N GLU A 70 11.20 -7.39 -2.41
CA GLU A 70 12.00 -6.97 -1.26
C GLU A 70 11.17 -6.01 -0.40
N GLU A 71 11.15 -6.25 0.91
CA GLU A 71 10.54 -5.34 1.86
C GLU A 71 11.31 -4.02 1.91
N ILE A 72 10.56 -2.94 1.82
CA ILE A 72 11.08 -1.59 1.97
C ILE A 72 10.91 -1.22 3.43
N GLU A 73 12.02 -1.26 4.18
CA GLU A 73 12.07 -0.70 5.52
C GLU A 73 11.80 0.81 5.48
N ILE A 74 10.88 1.24 6.34
CA ILE A 74 10.39 2.61 6.51
C ILE A 74 10.99 3.28 7.73
#